data_AF-A0A9D2Q9U7-F1
#
_entry.id   AF-A0A9D2Q9U7-F1
#
_cell.length_a   1.000
_cell.length_b   1.000
_cell.length_c   1.000
_cell.angle_alpha   90.00
_cell.angle_beta   90.00
_cell.angle_gamma   90.00
#
_symmetry.space_group_name_H-M   'P 1'
#
loop_
_entity.id
_entity.type
_entity.pdbx_description
1 polymer ?
#
loop_
_entity_poly.entity_id
_entity_poly.type
_entity_poly.pdbx_seq_one_letter_code
_entity_poly.pdbx_strand_id
1 'polypeptide(L)' 'MILETYDKELHDKTLRSEGYENGKTEGISSERENGILQLLSALQELNISRQDAYIKLQEKYSLSEKDAEKYMDKHWKKA' A
#
# COMPACT_ATOMS: atom_id res chain seq x y z
N MET A 1 32.52 20.03 -28.32
CA MET A 1 31.17 19.91 -28.92
C MET A 1 30.58 18.61 -28.37
N ILE A 2 29.85 18.67 -27.25
CA ILE A 2 29.43 17.48 -26.48
C ILE A 2 27.97 17.15 -26.82
N LEU A 3 27.72 16.82 -28.09
CA LEU A 3 26.40 16.36 -28.56
C LEU A 3 26.51 15.10 -29.43
N GLU A 4 27.63 14.37 -29.33
CA GLU A 4 27.65 12.92 -29.60
C GLU A 4 27.19 12.28 -28.27
N THR A 5 25.99 11.79 -28.02
CA THR A 5 24.93 11.17 -28.81
C THR A 5 23.65 11.27 -27.96
N TYR A 6 22.94 12.40 -27.98
CA TYR A 6 21.67 12.49 -27.26
C TYR A 6 20.60 11.71 -28.03
N ASP A 7 20.48 10.43 -27.72
CA ASP A 7 19.41 9.57 -28.22
C ASP A 7 18.11 9.94 -27.49
N LYS A 8 17.43 10.94 -28.06
CA LYS A 8 16.15 11.45 -27.57
C LYS A 8 15.10 10.34 -27.45
N GLU A 9 15.16 9.33 -28.31
CA GLU A 9 14.23 8.20 -28.29
C GLU A 9 14.46 7.31 -27.06
N LEU A 10 15.72 7.07 -26.71
CA LEU A 10 16.09 6.34 -25.48
C LEU A 10 15.65 7.10 -24.21
N HIS A 11 15.80 8.43 -24.20
CA HIS A 11 15.38 9.28 -23.08
C HIS A 11 13.86 9.25 -22.87
N ASP A 12 13.07 9.47 -23.93
CA ASP A 12 11.61 9.47 -23.87
C ASP A 12 11.06 8.09 -23.47
N LYS A 13 11.68 7.01 -23.96
CA LYS A 13 11.33 5.63 -23.59
C LYS A 13 11.61 5.34 -22.11
N THR A 14 12.71 5.86 -21.59
CA THR A 14 13.08 5.70 -20.17
C THR A 14 12.08 6.42 -19.28
N LEU A 15 11.77 7.69 -19.59
CA LEU A 15 10.80 8.50 -18.84
C LEU A 15 9.40 7.86 -18.81
N ARG A 16 8.96 7.31 -19.95
CA ARG A 16 7.64 6.64 -20.04
C ARG A 16 7.61 5.35 -19.23
N SER A 17 8.70 4.61 -19.19
CA SER A 17 8.83 3.38 -18.41
C SER A 17 8.83 3.68 -16.91
N GLU A 18 9.57 4.70 -16.48
CA GLU A 18 9.57 5.18 -15.10
C GLU A 18 8.18 5.68 -14.66
N GLY A 19 7.51 6.46 -15.51
CA GLY A 19 6.14 6.92 -15.23
C GLY A 19 5.13 5.77 -15.08
N TYR A 20 5.27 4.72 -15.89
CA TYR A 20 4.42 3.53 -15.79
C TYR A 20 4.69 2.73 -14.50
N GLU A 21 5.96 2.46 -14.19
CA GLU A 21 6.33 1.72 -12.98
C GLU A 21 5.97 2.49 -11.70
N ASN A 22 6.12 3.82 -11.70
CA ASN A 22 5.68 4.68 -10.61
C ASN A 22 4.15 4.59 -10.43
N GLY A 23 3.38 4.79 -11.51
CA GLY A 23 1.91 4.71 -11.44
C GLY A 23 1.39 3.32 -11.02
N LYS A 24 2.05 2.25 -11.47
CA LYS A 24 1.73 0.88 -11.05
C LYS A 24 2.04 0.66 -9.57
N THR A 25 3.18 1.15 -9.09
CA THR A 25 3.57 1.03 -7.67
C THR A 25 2.62 1.81 -6.76
N GLU A 26 2.25 3.03 -7.15
CA GLU A 26 1.27 3.86 -6.43
C GLU A 26 -0.12 3.20 -6.38
N GLY A 27 -0.56 2.59 -7.50
CA GLY A 27 -1.81 1.84 -7.57
C GLY A 27 -1.83 0.67 -6.60
N ILE A 28 -0.78 -0.17 -6.62
CA ILE A 28 -0.66 -1.34 -5.72
C ILE A 28 -0.63 -0.91 -4.24
N SER A 29 0.09 0.16 -3.93
CA SER A 29 0.16 0.71 -2.56
C SER A 29 -1.22 1.19 -2.08
N SER A 30 -1.93 1.93 -2.95
CA SER A 30 -3.27 2.46 -2.65
C SER A 30 -4.31 1.36 -2.47
N GLU A 31 -4.28 0.32 -3.32
CA GLU A 31 -5.16 -0.84 -3.17
C GLU A 31 -4.88 -1.62 -1.89
N ARG A 32 -3.60 -1.76 -1.50
CA ARG A 32 -3.23 -2.43 -0.26
C ARG A 32 -3.74 -1.68 0.97
N GLU A 33 -3.57 -0.36 1.03
CA GLU A 33 -4.09 0.44 2.15
C GLU A 33 -5.62 0.35 2.21
N ASN A 34 -6.32 0.54 1.08
CA ASN A 34 -7.78 0.43 1.01
C ASN A 34 -8.28 -0.96 1.45
N GLY A 35 -7.60 -2.04 1.05
CA GLY A 35 -7.97 -3.39 1.46
C GLY A 35 -7.87 -3.60 2.98
N ILE A 36 -6.82 -3.07 3.61
CA ILE A 36 -6.65 -3.11 5.07
C ILE A 36 -7.80 -2.37 5.76
N LEU A 37 -8.17 -1.19 5.27
CA LEU A 37 -9.27 -0.40 5.84
C LEU A 37 -10.63 -1.11 5.74
N GLN A 38 -10.91 -1.71 4.59
CA GLN A 38 -12.12 -2.48 4.36
C GLN A 38 -12.18 -3.71 5.28
N LEU A 39 -11.05 -4.41 5.45
CA LEU A 39 -10.98 -5.53 6.39
C LEU A 39 -11.27 -5.07 7.83
N LEU A 40 -10.63 -4.01 8.30
CA LEU A 40 -10.83 -3.50 9.66
C LEU A 40 -12.28 -3.05 9.88
N SER A 41 -12.86 -2.34 8.90
CA SER A 41 -14.27 -1.90 8.98
C SER A 41 -15.22 -3.09 9.06
N ALA A 42 -15.04 -4.11 8.21
CA ALA A 42 -15.84 -5.33 8.25
C ALA A 42 -15.70 -6.08 9.58
N LEU A 43 -14.48 -6.15 10.15
CA LEU A 43 -14.25 -6.79 11.44
C LEU A 43 -14.96 -6.02 12.58
N GLN A 44 -14.98 -4.69 12.53
CA GLN A 44 -15.73 -3.87 13.48
C GLN A 44 -17.25 -4.08 13.36
N GLU A 45 -17.79 -4.09 12.14
CA GLU A 45 -19.21 -4.35 11.87
C GLU A 45 -19.67 -5.72 12.37
N LEU A 46 -18.77 -6.71 12.30
CA LEU A 46 -18.99 -8.06 12.81
C LEU A 46 -18.79 -8.19 14.33
N ASN A 47 -18.57 -7.08 15.06
CA ASN A 47 -18.26 -7.06 16.50
C ASN A 47 -17.08 -7.95 16.90
N ILE A 48 -16.09 -8.10 16.00
CA ILE A 48 -14.86 -8.82 16.31
C ILE A 48 -14.04 -7.97 17.29
N SER A 49 -13.42 -8.64 18.27
CA SER A 49 -12.58 -7.95 19.25
C SER A 49 -11.37 -7.29 18.58
N ARG A 50 -10.85 -6.19 19.18
CA ARG A 50 -9.63 -5.53 18.69
C ARG A 50 -8.46 -6.51 18.58
N GLN A 51 -8.36 -7.46 19.50
CA GLN A 51 -7.29 -8.44 19.54
C GLN A 51 -7.40 -9.47 18.39
N ASP A 52 -8.60 -10.00 18.15
CA ASP A 52 -8.81 -10.95 17.05
C ASP A 52 -8.66 -10.26 15.69
N ALA A 53 -9.07 -9.00 15.59
CA ALA A 53 -8.87 -8.20 14.39
C ALA A 53 -7.39 -7.93 14.12
N TYR A 54 -6.60 -7.65 15.16
CA TYR A 54 -5.15 -7.50 15.07
C TYR A 54 -4.48 -8.80 14.56
N ILE A 55 -4.84 -9.96 15.11
CA ILE A 55 -4.31 -11.26 14.66
C ILE A 55 -4.66 -11.50 13.18
N LYS A 56 -5.93 -11.33 12.80
CA LYS A 56 -6.38 -11.48 11.40
C LYS A 56 -5.69 -10.51 10.45
N LEU A 57 -5.44 -9.29 10.88
CA LEU A 57 -4.72 -8.28 10.10
C LEU A 57 -3.28 -8.72 9.84
N GLN A 58 -2.58 -9.22 10.87
CA GLN A 58 -1.23 -9.75 10.75
C GLN A 58 -1.18 -10.96 9.82
N GLU A 59 -2.08 -11.93 10.00
CA GLU A 59 -2.12 -13.15 9.19
C GLU A 59 -2.42 -12.85 7.71
N LYS A 60 -3.39 -11.97 7.42
CA LYS A 60 -3.86 -11.74 6.05
C LYS A 60 -2.92 -10.86 5.22
N TYR A 61 -2.19 -9.96 5.87
CA TYR A 61 -1.28 -9.03 5.18
C TYR A 61 0.20 -9.27 5.50
N SER A 62 0.51 -10.35 6.24
CA SER A 62 1.84 -10.69 6.72
C SER A 62 2.56 -9.49 7.34
N LEU A 63 1.82 -8.71 8.14
CA LEU A 63 2.33 -7.47 8.74
C LEU A 63 3.14 -7.76 10.01
N SER A 64 4.19 -6.98 10.22
CA SER A 64 4.91 -6.97 11.49
C SER A 64 4.01 -6.46 12.61
N GLU A 65 4.34 -6.77 13.87
CA GLU A 65 3.59 -6.27 15.03
C GLU A 65 3.47 -4.74 15.01
N LYS A 66 4.58 -4.05 14.73
CA LYS A 66 4.61 -2.58 14.64
C LYS A 66 3.70 -2.04 13.55
N ASP A 67 3.69 -2.66 12.38
CA ASP A 67 2.88 -2.18 11.26
C ASP A 67 1.40 -2.45 11.53
N ALA A 68 1.06 -3.64 12.01
CA ALA A 68 -0.30 -3.99 12.38
C ALA A 68 -0.83 -3.06 13.48
N GLU A 69 -0.04 -2.77 14.50
CA GLU A 69 -0.40 -1.85 15.58
C GLU A 69 -0.63 -0.43 15.05
N LYS A 70 0.22 0.06 14.15
CA LYS A 70 0.04 1.36 13.49
C LYS A 70 -1.29 1.45 12.73
N TYR A 71 -1.68 0.40 11.99
CA TYR A 71 -2.96 0.37 11.30
C TYR A 71 -4.14 0.28 12.27
N MET A 72 -4.03 -0.55 13.31
CA MET A 72 -5.04 -0.65 14.35
C MET A 72 -5.24 0.67 15.08
N ASP A 73 -4.17 1.38 15.45
CA ASP A 73 -4.28 2.67 16.15
C ASP A 73 -4.83 3.78 15.26
N LYS A 74 -4.51 3.77 13.97
CA LYS A 74 -4.97 4.77 13.01
C LYS A 74 -6.44 4.57 12.61
N HIS A 75 -6.92 3.32 12.56
CA HIS A 75 -8.20 2.99 11.92
C HIS A 75 -9.20 2.23 12.79
N TRP A 76 -8.77 1.61 13.89
CA TRP A 76 -9.69 0.98 14.83
C TRP A 76 -10.29 2.04 15.74
N LYS A 77 -11.52 2.45 15.45
CA LYS A 77 -12.29 3.35 16.32
C LYS A 77 -12.25 2.82 17.76
N LYS A 78 -11.71 3.61 18.68
CA LYS A 78 -11.83 3.37 20.12
C LYS A 78 -13.32 3.54 20.45
N ALA A 79 -14.01 2.42 20.65
CA ALA A 79 -15.35 2.41 21.19
C ALA A 79 -15.37 3.05 22.59
#